data_AF-A0A2N2CEU0-F1
#
_entry.id   AF-A0A2N2CEU0-F1
#
_cell.length_a   1.000
_cell.length_b   1.000
_cell.length_c   1.000
_cell.angle_alpha   90.00
_cell.angle_beta   90.00
_cell.angle_gamma   90.00
#
_symmetry.space_group_name_H-M   'P 1'
#
loop_
_entity.id
_entity.type
_entity.pdbx_description
1 polymer ?
#
loop_
_entity_poly.entity_id
_entity_poly.type
_entity_poly.pdbx_seq_one_letter_code
_entity_poly.pdbx_strand_id
1 'polypeptide(L)'
;MISDKQFDDAFTAAGGWFVAMYFETVADWKGSKDDLIDLIFKDGTDSKRSGTSTRVSSLIRIIDNQRGMEALKKISESSRIAKQNPLAVETAKRIIKERYKYLK
;
A
#
# COMPACT_ATOMS: atom_id res chain seq x y z
N MET A 1 12.74 -12.95 -0.33
CA MET A 1 11.41 -12.89 0.30
C MET A 1 11.60 -12.37 1.72
N ILE A 2 10.89 -11.30 2.10
CA ILE A 2 10.96 -10.73 3.46
C ILE A 2 10.28 -11.67 4.48
N SER A 3 10.78 -11.69 5.72
CA SER A 3 10.12 -12.41 6.82
C SER A 3 8.81 -11.75 7.24
N ASP A 4 7.97 -12.46 8.00
CA ASP A 4 6.69 -11.91 8.49
C ASP A 4 6.88 -10.69 9.36
N LYS A 5 7.90 -10.70 10.23
CA LYS A 5 8.26 -9.50 11.00
C LYS A 5 8.61 -8.33 10.09
N GLN A 6 9.43 -8.55 9.06
CA GLN A 6 9.82 -7.50 8.13
C GLN A 6 8.64 -6.99 7.30
N PHE A 7 7.68 -7.85 6.97
CA PHE A 7 6.44 -7.45 6.33
C PHE A 7 5.57 -6.62 7.26
N ASP A 8 5.37 -7.04 8.51
CA ASP A 8 4.55 -6.30 9.46
C ASP A 8 5.15 -4.93 9.77
N ASP A 9 6.48 -4.85 9.89
CA ASP A 9 7.21 -3.60 10.07
C ASP A 9 7.01 -2.69 8.82
N ALA A 10 7.12 -3.24 7.60
CA ALA A 10 6.88 -2.48 6.37
C ALA A 10 5.42 -2.05 6.21
N PHE A 11 4.45 -2.93 6.52
CA PHE A 11 3.03 -2.64 6.44
C PHE A 11 2.64 -1.52 7.43
N THR A 12 3.19 -1.58 8.64
CA THR A 12 2.99 -0.56 9.67
C THR A 12 3.60 0.78 9.24
N ALA A 13 4.82 0.76 8.70
CA ALA A 13 5.50 1.97 8.22
C ALA A 13 4.79 2.61 7.00
N ALA A 14 4.25 1.80 6.09
CA ALA A 14 3.42 2.29 4.98
C ALA A 14 2.10 2.90 5.50
N GLY A 15 1.45 2.22 6.44
CA GLY A 15 0.12 2.54 6.94
C GLY A 15 -0.97 1.93 6.05
N GLY A 16 -1.91 1.22 6.67
CA GLY A 16 -2.89 0.41 5.94
C GLY A 16 -3.77 1.19 4.95
N TRP A 17 -4.18 2.42 5.29
CA TRP A 17 -4.95 3.24 4.34
C TRP A 17 -4.11 3.63 3.11
N PHE A 18 -2.84 4.00 3.33
CA PHE A 18 -1.92 4.40 2.26
C PHE A 18 -1.67 3.23 1.31
N VAL A 19 -1.44 2.03 1.89
CA VAL A 19 -1.26 0.80 1.12
C VAL A 19 -2.44 0.59 0.19
N ALA A 20 -3.69 0.69 0.65
CA ALA A 20 -4.85 0.50 -0.22
C ALA A 20 -4.98 1.60 -1.29
N MET A 21 -4.84 2.86 -0.91
CA MET A 21 -5.11 4.00 -1.81
C MET A 21 -4.06 4.14 -2.91
N TYR A 22 -2.79 3.83 -2.61
CA TYR A 22 -1.69 4.01 -3.56
C TYR A 22 -1.14 2.69 -4.10
N PHE A 23 -1.75 1.54 -3.77
CA PHE A 23 -1.28 0.22 -4.23
C PHE A 23 -1.04 0.19 -5.74
N GLU A 24 -2.05 0.58 -6.51
CA GLU A 24 -2.02 0.48 -7.97
C GLU A 24 -1.05 1.49 -8.57
N THR A 25 -1.05 2.73 -8.08
CA THR A 25 -0.08 3.76 -8.47
C THR A 25 1.34 3.27 -8.30
N VAL A 26 1.67 2.65 -7.15
CA VAL A 26 3.01 2.13 -6.88
C VAL A 26 3.30 0.87 -7.69
N ALA A 27 2.35 -0.07 -7.79
CA ALA A 27 2.54 -1.34 -8.50
C ALA A 27 2.74 -1.15 -10.02
N ASP A 28 2.05 -0.16 -10.60
CA ASP A 28 2.08 0.09 -12.04
C ASP A 28 3.12 1.13 -12.44
N TRP A 29 3.77 1.80 -11.48
CA TRP A 29 4.74 2.85 -11.74
C TRP A 29 5.93 2.36 -12.58
N LYS A 30 6.29 3.12 -13.61
CA LYS A 30 7.43 2.83 -14.50
C LYS A 30 8.53 3.89 -14.47
N GLY A 31 8.31 5.00 -13.77
CA GLY A 31 9.27 6.10 -13.66
C GLY A 31 10.26 5.91 -12.50
N SER A 32 10.99 6.97 -12.16
CA SER A 32 11.90 6.94 -11.01
C SER A 32 11.12 6.91 -9.69
N LYS A 33 11.73 6.36 -8.64
CA LYS A 33 11.13 6.34 -7.31
C LYS A 33 10.94 7.75 -6.74
N ASP A 34 11.86 8.67 -7.01
CA ASP A 34 11.74 10.06 -6.54
C ASP A 34 10.56 10.77 -7.19
N ASP A 35 10.33 10.59 -8.49
CA ASP A 35 9.17 11.16 -9.17
C ASP A 35 7.85 10.61 -8.62
N LEU A 36 7.81 9.31 -8.27
CA LEU A 36 6.65 8.71 -7.62
C LEU A 36 6.38 9.33 -6.24
N ILE A 37 7.43 9.55 -5.46
CA ILE A 37 7.33 10.20 -4.15
C ILE A 37 6.81 11.63 -4.31
N ASP A 38 7.33 12.38 -5.28
CA ASP A 38 6.89 13.76 -5.54
C ASP A 38 5.47 13.82 -6.08
N LEU A 39 5.06 12.87 -6.92
CA LEU A 39 3.69 12.74 -7.40
C LEU A 39 2.73 12.54 -6.22
N ILE A 40 3.00 11.54 -5.37
CA ILE A 40 2.13 11.21 -4.22
C ILE A 40 2.15 12.34 -3.19
N PHE A 41 3.30 12.97 -2.94
CA PHE A 41 3.39 14.08 -1.97
C PHE A 41 2.53 15.28 -2.39
N LYS A 42 2.43 15.56 -3.70
CA LYS A 42 1.58 16.64 -4.22
C LYS A 42 0.08 16.45 -3.95
N ASP A 43 -0.38 15.21 -3.73
CA ASP A 43 -1.76 14.93 -3.33
C ASP A 43 -2.06 15.31 -1.88
N GLY A 44 -1.06 15.80 -1.13
CA GLY A 44 -1.22 16.19 0.28
C GLY A 44 -1.26 15.01 1.25
N THR A 45 -0.75 13.84 0.85
CA THR A 45 -0.75 12.61 1.66
C THR A 45 -0.11 12.79 3.04
N ASP A 46 1.06 13.44 3.10
CA ASP A 46 1.81 13.68 4.33
C ASP A 46 2.23 15.15 4.39
N SER A 47 2.48 15.68 5.60
CA SER A 47 2.97 17.05 5.79
C SER A 47 4.43 17.25 5.40
N LYS A 48 5.18 16.16 5.21
CA LYS A 48 6.60 16.17 4.83
C LYS A 48 6.86 15.09 3.77
N ARG A 49 7.62 15.44 2.73
CA ARG A 49 8.06 14.51 1.67
C ARG A 49 8.75 13.26 2.22
N SER A 50 9.50 13.38 3.31
CA SER A 50 10.16 12.24 3.96
C SER A 50 9.17 11.20 4.53
N GLY A 51 7.99 11.64 4.98
CA GLY A 51 6.90 10.75 5.36
C GLY A 51 6.42 9.94 4.15
N THR A 52 6.13 10.62 3.05
CA THR A 52 5.72 9.98 1.79
C THR A 52 6.78 9.00 1.28
N SER A 53 8.06 9.41 1.31
CA SER A 53 9.20 8.56 0.95
C SER A 53 9.24 7.26 1.77
N THR A 54 9.01 7.34 3.08
CA THR A 54 8.96 6.16 3.96
C THR A 54 7.83 5.21 3.57
N ARG A 55 6.64 5.76 3.30
CA ARG A 55 5.48 4.96 2.92
C ARG A 55 5.64 4.29 1.56
N VAL A 56 6.06 5.04 0.56
CA VAL A 56 6.34 4.54 -0.80
C VAL A 56 7.41 3.45 -0.76
N SER A 57 8.52 3.68 -0.05
CA SER A 57 9.60 2.68 0.09
C SER A 57 9.10 1.38 0.71
N SER A 58 8.25 1.49 1.74
CA SER A 58 7.71 0.33 2.45
C SER A 58 6.70 -0.43 1.58
N LEU A 59 5.86 0.28 0.83
CA LEU A 59 4.90 -0.32 -0.11
C LEU A 59 5.60 -1.01 -1.28
N ILE A 60 6.63 -0.39 -1.89
CA ILE A 60 7.48 -1.02 -2.91
C ILE A 60 8.06 -2.32 -2.35
N ARG A 61 8.62 -2.30 -1.14
CA ARG A 61 9.19 -3.50 -0.51
C ARG A 61 8.16 -4.64 -0.36
N ILE A 62 6.91 -4.33 -0.02
CA ILE A 62 5.81 -5.31 0.07
C ILE A 62 5.50 -5.89 -1.31
N ILE A 63 5.35 -5.03 -2.33
CA ILE A 63 5.00 -5.42 -3.70
C ILE A 63 6.11 -6.26 -4.34
N ASP A 64 7.36 -5.81 -4.27
CA ASP A 64 8.53 -6.48 -4.86
C ASP A 64 8.77 -7.87 -4.25
N ASN A 65 8.32 -8.09 -3.01
CA ASN A 65 8.40 -9.38 -2.35
C ASN A 65 7.13 -10.25 -2.53
N GLN A 66 6.24 -9.88 -3.46
CA GLN A 66 5.00 -10.59 -3.78
C GLN A 66 4.03 -10.73 -2.58
N ARG A 67 4.15 -9.83 -1.59
CA ARG A 67 3.30 -9.80 -0.38
C ARG A 67 2.10 -8.84 -0.53
N GLY A 68 1.82 -8.35 -1.74
CA GLY A 68 0.76 -7.37 -2.01
C GLY A 68 -0.64 -7.88 -1.67
N MET A 69 -0.96 -9.12 -2.04
CA MET A 69 -2.27 -9.74 -1.72
C MET A 69 -2.51 -9.83 -0.22
N GLU A 70 -1.48 -10.23 0.54
CA GLU A 70 -1.55 -10.36 2.00
C GLU A 70 -1.81 -9.00 2.66
N ALA A 71 -1.10 -7.95 2.22
CA ALA A 71 -1.32 -6.60 2.72
C ALA A 71 -2.75 -6.11 2.44
N LEU A 72 -3.26 -6.32 1.21
CA LEU A 72 -4.62 -5.95 0.83
C LEU A 72 -5.67 -6.74 1.63
N LYS A 73 -5.46 -8.04 1.86
CA LYS A 73 -6.36 -8.85 2.71
C LYS A 73 -6.44 -8.31 4.12
N LYS A 74 -5.28 -8.02 4.73
CA LYS A 74 -5.17 -7.44 6.08
C LYS A 74 -5.96 -6.13 6.20
N ILE A 75 -6.02 -5.33 5.14
CA ILE A 75 -6.83 -4.09 5.09
C ILE A 75 -8.32 -4.42 4.93
N SER A 76 -8.67 -5.30 3.99
CA SER A 76 -10.05 -5.64 3.65
C SER A 76 -10.86 -6.25 4.81
N GLU A 77 -10.15 -6.83 5.79
CA GLU A 77 -10.70 -7.50 6.98
C GLU A 77 -10.57 -6.62 8.26
N SER A 78 -9.94 -5.44 8.17
CA SER A 78 -9.67 -4.61 9.34
C SER A 78 -10.87 -3.77 9.77
N SER A 79 -11.47 -4.13 10.92
CA SER A 79 -12.53 -3.33 11.56
C SER A 79 -12.07 -1.95 12.02
N ARG A 80 -10.79 -1.81 12.39
CA ARG A 80 -10.19 -0.52 12.75
C ARG A 80 -10.10 0.41 11.54
N ILE A 81 -9.59 -0.09 10.42
CA ILE A 81 -9.49 0.71 9.19
C ILE A 81 -10.89 1.03 8.67
N ALA A 82 -11.84 0.09 8.72
CA ALA A 82 -13.22 0.35 8.32
C ALA A 82 -13.85 1.55 9.07
N LYS A 83 -13.54 1.72 10.36
CA LYS A 83 -14.00 2.87 11.16
C LYS A 83 -13.28 4.18 10.82
N GLN A 84 -12.00 4.12 10.45
CA GLN A 84 -11.16 5.31 10.23
C GLN A 84 -11.20 5.79 8.77
N ASN A 85 -11.21 4.87 7.82
CA ASN A 85 -11.23 5.11 6.39
C ASN A 85 -11.91 3.92 5.69
N PRO A 86 -13.25 3.92 5.57
CA PRO A 86 -14.00 2.84 4.92
C PRO A 86 -13.64 2.67 3.44
N LEU A 87 -13.29 3.76 2.75
CA LEU A 87 -12.88 3.74 1.35
C LEU A 87 -11.62 2.89 1.13
N ALA A 88 -10.68 2.87 2.09
CA ALA A 88 -9.50 2.02 2.01
C ALA A 88 -9.87 0.52 2.03
N VAL A 89 -10.89 0.12 2.81
CA VAL A 89 -11.37 -1.26 2.86
C VAL A 89 -12.04 -1.65 1.54
N GLU A 90 -12.89 -0.78 1.00
CA GLU A 90 -13.57 -0.99 -0.28
C GLU A 90 -12.55 -1.10 -1.43
N THR A 91 -11.57 -0.19 -1.45
CA THR A 91 -10.49 -0.17 -2.43
C THR A 91 -9.67 -1.46 -2.36
N ALA A 92 -9.29 -1.91 -1.16
CA ALA A 92 -8.56 -3.17 -1.01
C ALA A 92 -9.35 -4.37 -1.54
N LYS A 93 -10.66 -4.46 -1.24
CA LYS A 93 -11.53 -5.52 -1.77
C LYS A 93 -11.63 -5.48 -3.29
N ARG A 94 -11.76 -4.28 -3.88
CA ARG A 94 -11.77 -4.10 -5.34
C ARG A 94 -10.47 -4.61 -5.96
N ILE A 95 -9.32 -4.17 -5.45
CA ILE A 95 -8.01 -4.56 -5.99
C ILE A 95 -7.80 -6.07 -5.90
N ILE A 96 -8.18 -6.71 -4.77
CA ILE A 96 -8.13 -8.18 -4.64
C ILE A 96 -8.97 -8.84 -5.74
N LYS A 97 -10.20 -8.37 -5.94
CA LYS A 97 -11.12 -8.92 -6.94
C LYS A 97 -10.63 -8.72 -8.38
N GLU A 98 -9.94 -7.64 -8.68
CA GLU A 98 -9.52 -7.28 -10.04
C GLU A 98 -8.15 -7.87 -10.39
N ARG A 99 -7.17 -7.74 -9.50
CA ARG A 99 -5.78 -8.15 -9.75
C ARG A 99 -5.45 -9.57 -9.33
N TYR A 100 -6.18 -10.13 -8.37
CA TYR A 100 -5.91 -11.45 -7.80
C TYR A 100 -7.01 -12.48 -8.10
N LYS A 101 -7.97 -12.14 -8.98
CA LYS A 101 -9.15 -12.94 -9.35
C LYS A 101 -8.86 -14.38 -9.79
N TYR A 102 -7.65 -14.63 -10.30
CA TYR A 102 -7.24 -15.90 -10.92
C TYR A 102 -6.17 -16.65 -10.14
N LEU A 103 -5.77 -16.16 -8.97
CA LEU A 103 -4.84 -16.85 -8.09
C LEU A 103 -5.66 -17.81 -7.21
N LYS A 104 -5.96 -18.99 -7.76
CA LYS A 104 -6.42 -20.16 -7.01
C LYS A 104 -5.22 -21.03 -6.65
#